data_AF-A0A2I1HLF0-F1
#
_entry.id   AF-A0A2I1HLF0-F1
#
_cell.length_a   1.000
_cell.length_b   1.000
_cell.length_c   1.000
_cell.angle_alpha   90.00
_cell.angle_beta   90.00
_cell.angle_gamma   90.00
#
_symmetry.space_group_name_H-M   'P 1'
#
loop_
_entity.id
_entity.type
_entity.pdbx_description
1 polymer ?
#
loop_
_entity_poly.entity_id
_entity_poly.type
_entity_poly.pdbx_seq_one_letter_code
_entity_poly.pdbx_strand_id
1 'polypeptide(L)'
;MTRGKKKENIGPCKICGCENTTEIYRKLNTNTSAEAYKGPEAHLLPVTIKINDQLCQQHYNQFVVYTRNKTKSSSNKRKESRDLAYHKSGGSQKRVCLSQNTYEQLINKEVTIEQLQQQVEQLKSELNDYDIMIKEAQISEPLRFCQFFDDQILRMTKILYDYQRDGKPVILDVQEFIELIESRDSKLKGFFNTIFKAMNPAGKVIKQYSL
;
A
#
# COMPACT_ATOMS: atom_id res chain seq x y z
N MET A 1 -23.65 5.85 -42.03
CA MET A 1 -25.10 5.91 -41.73
C MET A 1 -25.79 6.69 -42.84
N THR A 2 -26.49 6.02 -43.75
CA THR A 2 -27.33 6.67 -44.76
C THR A 2 -28.46 7.41 -44.05
N ARG A 3 -28.43 8.74 -44.05
CA ARG A 3 -29.52 9.57 -43.54
C ARG A 3 -30.76 9.28 -44.38
N GLY A 4 -31.72 8.56 -43.81
CA GLY A 4 -33.00 8.29 -44.46
C GLY A 4 -33.67 9.60 -44.90
N LYS A 5 -34.33 9.59 -46.06
CA LYS A 5 -35.04 10.74 -46.63
C LYS A 5 -35.98 11.33 -45.56
N LYS A 6 -35.91 12.65 -45.33
CA LYS A 6 -36.89 13.38 -44.52
C LYS A 6 -38.26 13.14 -45.16
N LYS A 7 -39.19 12.57 -44.38
CA LYS A 7 -40.57 12.40 -44.85
C LYS A 7 -41.24 13.77 -44.87
N GLU A 8 -41.80 14.12 -46.02
CA GLU A 8 -42.54 15.36 -46.21
C GLU A 8 -43.86 15.33 -45.43
N ASN A 9 -44.25 16.48 -44.91
CA ASN A 9 -45.55 16.68 -44.26
C ASN A 9 -46.61 16.84 -45.36
N ILE A 10 -47.60 15.94 -45.39
CA ILE A 10 -48.62 15.89 -46.45
C ILE A 10 -49.94 16.57 -45.98
N GLY A 11 -50.03 17.00 -44.72
CA GLY A 11 -51.21 17.67 -44.19
C GLY A 11 -51.31 17.70 -42.65
N PRO A 12 -52.45 18.19 -42.11
CA PRO A 12 -52.63 18.36 -40.68
C PRO A 12 -52.64 17.05 -39.92
N CYS A 13 -52.37 17.11 -38.62
CA CYS A 13 -52.67 15.98 -37.75
C CYS A 13 -54.18 15.70 -37.75
N LYS A 14 -54.57 14.45 -38.00
CA LYS A 14 -55.98 14.04 -38.06
C LYS A 14 -56.77 14.24 -36.76
N ILE A 15 -56.09 14.32 -35.61
CA ILE A 15 -56.72 14.44 -34.28
C ILE A 15 -56.85 15.90 -33.85
N CYS A 16 -55.78 16.71 -33.95
CA CYS A 16 -55.82 18.11 -33.50
C CYS A 16 -55.90 19.15 -34.64
N GLY A 17 -55.83 18.74 -35.90
CA GLY A 17 -55.87 19.66 -37.03
C GLY A 17 -54.64 20.56 -37.18
N CYS A 18 -53.59 20.39 -36.37
CA CYS A 18 -52.42 21.26 -36.39
C CYS A 18 -51.50 20.97 -37.59
N GLU A 19 -51.04 22.03 -38.26
CA GLU A 19 -50.02 22.04 -39.33
C GLU A 19 -48.79 22.86 -38.89
N ASN A 20 -47.95 22.28 -38.04
CA ASN A 20 -46.69 22.87 -37.63
C ASN A 20 -45.58 22.42 -38.58
N THR A 21 -44.89 23.33 -39.26
CA THR A 21 -43.78 22.97 -40.17
C THR A 21 -42.55 22.41 -39.45
N THR A 22 -42.48 22.62 -38.13
CA THR A 22 -41.37 22.20 -37.26
C THR A 22 -41.58 20.84 -36.60
N GLU A 23 -42.82 20.35 -36.52
CA GLU A 23 -43.13 19.08 -35.88
C GLU A 23 -42.89 17.89 -36.81
N ILE A 24 -42.53 16.75 -36.21
CA ILE A 24 -42.40 15.49 -36.94
C ILE A 24 -43.77 14.83 -37.01
N TYR A 25 -44.26 14.68 -38.23
CA TYR A 25 -45.49 13.95 -38.49
C TYR A 25 -45.23 12.55 -38.99
N ARG A 26 -46.12 11.63 -38.61
CA ARG A 26 -46.03 10.22 -38.97
C ARG A 26 -47.30 9.78 -39.69
N LYS A 27 -47.12 9.30 -40.91
CA LYS A 27 -48.15 8.66 -41.71
C LYS A 27 -48.40 7.25 -41.21
N LEU A 28 -49.68 6.90 -41.07
CA LEU A 28 -50.10 5.59 -40.60
C LEU A 28 -50.13 4.57 -41.74
N ASN A 29 -49.44 3.45 -41.52
CA ASN A 29 -49.56 2.23 -42.32
C ASN A 29 -50.62 1.28 -41.72
N THR A 30 -50.87 0.16 -42.39
CA THR A 30 -51.81 -0.89 -41.97
C THR A 30 -51.58 -1.33 -40.52
N ASN A 31 -50.33 -1.53 -40.10
CA ASN A 31 -50.00 -1.98 -38.75
C ASN A 31 -50.24 -0.89 -37.69
N THR A 32 -49.80 0.35 -37.95
CA THR A 32 -49.91 1.47 -37.00
C THR A 32 -51.34 1.98 -36.84
N SER A 33 -52.16 1.91 -37.89
CA SER A 33 -53.60 2.23 -37.80
C SER A 33 -54.34 1.20 -36.94
N ALA A 34 -53.99 -0.08 -37.03
CA ALA A 34 -54.53 -1.11 -36.14
C ALA A 34 -54.02 -0.97 -34.68
N GLU A 35 -52.79 -0.50 -34.47
CA GLU A 35 -52.26 -0.24 -33.13
C GLU A 35 -52.99 0.90 -32.40
N ALA A 36 -53.47 1.92 -33.13
CA ALA A 36 -54.18 3.07 -32.56
C ALA A 36 -55.43 2.69 -31.73
N TYR A 37 -56.09 1.58 -32.08
CA TYR A 37 -57.31 1.10 -31.42
C TYR A 37 -57.05 0.08 -30.29
N LYS A 38 -55.79 -0.25 -30.01
CA LYS A 38 -55.44 -1.23 -28.94
C LYS A 38 -55.23 -0.58 -27.57
N GLY A 39 -55.07 0.75 -27.52
CA GLY A 39 -54.85 1.49 -26.28
C GLY A 39 -56.15 1.71 -25.48
N PRO A 40 -56.08 1.94 -24.16
CA PRO A 40 -57.24 2.25 -23.33
C PRO A 40 -57.89 3.58 -23.74
N GLU A 41 -57.12 4.48 -24.33
CA GLU A 41 -57.59 5.78 -24.82
C GLU A 41 -58.21 5.68 -26.23
N ALA A 42 -58.28 4.48 -26.84
CA ALA A 42 -58.93 4.30 -28.14
C ALA A 42 -60.41 4.75 -28.12
N HIS A 43 -61.08 4.60 -26.98
CA HIS A 43 -62.45 5.08 -26.76
C HIS A 43 -62.58 6.61 -26.71
N LEU A 44 -61.46 7.31 -26.52
CA LEU A 44 -61.39 8.78 -26.46
C LEU A 44 -60.98 9.41 -27.79
N LEU A 45 -60.82 8.61 -28.85
CA LEU A 45 -60.47 9.11 -30.17
C LEU A 45 -61.60 10.00 -30.71
N PRO A 46 -61.37 11.30 -30.93
CA PRO A 46 -62.41 12.21 -31.41
C PRO A 46 -62.76 11.97 -32.89
N VAL A 47 -61.89 11.27 -33.63
CA VAL A 47 -62.01 11.04 -35.08
C VAL A 47 -61.60 9.62 -35.42
N THR A 48 -62.28 9.00 -36.39
CA THR A 48 -61.90 7.69 -36.93
C THR A 48 -60.60 7.82 -37.75
N ILE A 49 -59.57 7.10 -37.32
CA ILE A 49 -58.26 7.06 -37.95
C ILE A 49 -58.24 5.97 -39.02
N LYS A 50 -57.86 6.32 -40.25
CA LYS A 50 -57.74 5.42 -41.42
C LYS A 50 -56.29 5.24 -41.86
N ILE A 51 -56.05 4.24 -42.71
CA ILE A 51 -54.76 4.03 -43.38
C ILE A 51 -54.44 5.27 -44.21
N ASN A 52 -53.17 5.69 -44.20
CA ASN A 52 -52.65 6.92 -44.82
C ASN A 52 -52.94 8.24 -44.11
N ASP A 53 -53.71 8.25 -43.01
CA ASP A 53 -53.85 9.44 -42.18
C ASP A 53 -52.51 9.79 -41.50
N GLN A 54 -52.39 11.06 -41.11
CA GLN A 54 -51.17 11.62 -40.54
C GLN A 54 -51.41 12.08 -39.10
N LEU A 55 -50.50 11.74 -38.20
CA LEU A 55 -50.53 12.16 -36.79
C LEU A 55 -49.28 12.96 -36.43
N CYS A 56 -49.43 13.98 -35.57
CA CYS A 56 -48.28 14.60 -34.93
C CYS A 56 -47.62 13.62 -33.95
N GLN A 57 -46.37 13.91 -33.58
CA GLN A 57 -45.58 13.01 -32.72
C GLN A 57 -46.25 12.73 -31.37
N GLN A 58 -46.97 13.69 -30.79
CA GLN A 58 -47.69 13.54 -29.54
C GLN A 58 -48.82 12.51 -29.66
N HIS A 59 -49.75 12.72 -30.60
CA HIS A 59 -50.87 11.81 -30.84
C HIS A 59 -50.42 10.43 -31.31
N TYR A 60 -49.35 10.36 -32.11
CA TYR A 60 -48.77 9.09 -32.51
C TYR A 60 -48.27 8.30 -31.29
N ASN A 61 -47.59 8.94 -30.34
CA ASN A 61 -47.12 8.26 -29.14
C ASN A 61 -48.26 7.80 -28.24
N GLN A 62 -49.29 8.64 -28.12
CA GLN A 62 -50.45 8.40 -27.27
C GLN A 62 -51.28 7.20 -27.75
N PHE A 63 -51.63 7.16 -29.03
CA PHE A 63 -52.53 6.13 -29.57
C PHE A 63 -51.78 4.93 -30.15
N VAL A 64 -50.66 5.14 -30.87
CA VAL A 64 -49.98 4.06 -31.61
C VAL A 64 -48.89 3.37 -30.79
N VAL A 65 -48.06 4.13 -30.06
CA VAL A 65 -46.87 3.58 -29.36
C VAL A 65 -47.18 3.06 -27.95
N TYR A 66 -48.43 3.17 -27.50
CA TYR A 66 -48.87 2.79 -26.16
C TYR A 66 -48.34 1.42 -25.67
N THR A 67 -48.39 0.39 -26.50
CA THR A 67 -47.97 -0.97 -26.13
C THR A 67 -46.46 -1.11 -25.93
N ARG A 68 -45.64 -0.28 -26.58
CA ARG A 68 -44.16 -0.31 -26.45
C ARG A 68 -43.66 0.32 -25.16
N ASN A 69 -44.48 1.13 -24.49
CA ASN A 69 -44.12 1.76 -23.22
C ASN A 69 -44.43 0.87 -22.01
N LYS A 70 -45.37 -0.09 -22.10
CA LYS A 70 -45.69 -1.02 -21.00
C LYS A 70 -44.62 -2.07 -20.75
N THR A 71 -43.93 -2.56 -21.78
CA THR A 71 -42.86 -3.58 -21.61
C THR A 71 -41.64 -3.06 -20.84
N LYS A 72 -41.48 -1.74 -20.68
CA LYS A 72 -40.38 -1.15 -19.92
C LYS A 72 -40.71 -0.91 -18.44
N SER A 73 -41.98 -0.93 -18.04
CA SER A 73 -42.39 -0.55 -16.68
C SER A 73 -42.38 -1.72 -15.68
N SER A 74 -42.49 -2.97 -16.14
CA SER A 74 -42.49 -4.15 -15.24
C SER A 74 -41.10 -4.57 -14.74
N SER A 75 -40.01 -3.95 -15.23
CA SER A 75 -38.63 -4.29 -14.84
C SER A 75 -38.03 -3.39 -13.76
N ASN A 76 -38.74 -2.37 -13.26
CA ASN A 76 -38.19 -1.41 -12.29
C ASN A 76 -38.16 -1.87 -10.82
N LYS A 77 -38.21 -3.18 -10.55
CA LYS A 77 -38.14 -3.72 -9.18
C LYS A 77 -36.72 -3.87 -8.62
N ARG A 78 -35.71 -3.22 -9.19
CA ARG A 78 -34.34 -3.21 -8.65
C ARG A 78 -33.70 -1.84 -8.82
N LYS A 79 -33.64 -1.05 -7.75
CA LYS A 79 -32.52 -0.12 -7.48
C LYS A 79 -32.62 0.53 -6.09
N GLU A 80 -32.41 -0.28 -5.05
CA GLU A 80 -31.89 0.23 -3.76
C GLU A 80 -30.36 0.34 -3.72
N SER A 81 -29.68 0.03 -4.83
CA SER A 81 -28.26 0.28 -5.00
C SER A 81 -28.07 1.16 -6.24
N ARG A 82 -28.12 2.48 -6.06
CA ARG A 82 -27.51 3.38 -7.04
C ARG A 82 -26.02 3.40 -6.73
N ASP A 83 -25.32 2.48 -7.36
CA ASP A 83 -23.88 2.52 -7.57
C ASP A 83 -23.50 3.90 -8.14
N LEU A 84 -22.67 4.63 -7.39
CA LEU A 84 -22.16 5.98 -7.73
C LEU A 84 -20.88 5.92 -8.58
N ALA A 85 -20.47 4.74 -9.06
CA ALA A 85 -19.28 4.61 -9.87
C ALA A 85 -19.38 5.36 -11.22
N TYR A 86 -18.30 6.06 -11.56
CA TYR A 86 -18.15 6.82 -12.80
C TYR A 86 -18.02 5.87 -14.00
N HIS A 87 -18.85 6.04 -15.03
CA HIS A 87 -18.77 5.26 -16.27
C HIS A 87 -18.44 6.15 -17.48
N LYS A 88 -17.35 5.82 -18.19
CA LYS A 88 -17.22 6.18 -19.61
C LYS A 88 -18.09 5.23 -20.42
N SER A 89 -19.07 5.79 -21.12
CA SER A 89 -20.06 5.09 -21.93
C SER A 89 -19.43 4.07 -22.91
N GLY A 90 -19.93 2.83 -22.92
CA GLY A 90 -19.94 2.03 -24.16
C GLY A 90 -19.20 0.68 -24.20
N GLY A 91 -19.06 -0.07 -23.10
CA GLY A 91 -18.47 -1.42 -23.16
C GLY A 91 -19.22 -2.44 -22.31
N SER A 92 -19.66 -3.54 -22.93
CA SER A 92 -20.11 -4.75 -22.24
C SER A 92 -18.92 -5.51 -21.64
N GLN A 93 -18.05 -4.83 -20.90
CA GLN A 93 -16.96 -5.47 -20.18
C GLN A 93 -17.54 -6.08 -18.90
N LYS A 94 -17.23 -7.36 -18.68
CA LYS A 94 -17.68 -8.15 -17.53
C LYS A 94 -17.47 -7.34 -16.25
N ARG A 95 -18.57 -7.09 -15.53
CA ARG A 95 -18.55 -6.42 -14.23
C ARG A 95 -17.66 -7.23 -13.28
N VAL A 96 -16.56 -6.65 -12.82
CA VAL A 96 -15.82 -7.18 -11.68
C VAL A 96 -16.42 -6.52 -10.45
N CYS A 97 -17.43 -7.14 -9.85
CA CYS A 97 -17.95 -6.74 -8.55
C CYS A 97 -17.22 -7.58 -7.49
N LEU A 98 -16.35 -6.94 -6.71
CA LEU A 98 -15.82 -7.55 -5.49
C LEU A 98 -16.95 -7.61 -4.45
N SER A 99 -17.06 -8.72 -3.73
CA SER A 99 -17.96 -8.76 -2.58
C SER A 99 -17.43 -7.83 -1.49
N GLN A 100 -18.32 -7.23 -0.69
CA GLN A 100 -17.95 -6.36 0.43
C GLN A 100 -16.89 -7.01 1.33
N ASN A 101 -17.09 -8.29 1.67
CA ASN A 101 -16.15 -9.07 2.48
C ASN A 101 -14.79 -9.23 1.77
N THR A 102 -14.78 -9.48 0.46
CA THR A 102 -13.53 -9.55 -0.32
C THR A 102 -12.81 -8.20 -0.37
N TYR A 103 -13.55 -7.10 -0.47
CA TYR A 103 -12.99 -5.74 -0.45
C TYR A 103 -12.37 -5.42 0.93
N GLU A 104 -13.07 -5.70 2.01
CA GLU A 104 -12.58 -5.52 3.37
C GLU A 104 -11.37 -6.41 3.68
N GLN A 105 -11.35 -7.66 3.21
CA GLN A 105 -10.18 -8.53 3.31
C GLN A 105 -8.97 -8.01 2.53
N LEU A 106 -9.17 -7.35 1.39
CA LEU A 106 -8.09 -6.76 0.60
C LEU A 106 -7.52 -5.51 1.30
N ILE A 107 -8.37 -4.67 1.88
CA ILE A 107 -7.95 -3.53 2.72
C ILE A 107 -7.19 -4.01 3.95
N ASN A 108 -7.66 -5.08 4.61
CA ASN A 108 -7.01 -5.61 5.81
C ASN A 108 -5.72 -6.39 5.50
N LYS A 109 -5.55 -6.88 4.25
CA LYS A 109 -4.29 -7.47 3.76
C LYS A 109 -3.31 -6.42 3.26
N GLU A 110 -3.77 -5.20 3.00
CA GLU A 110 -2.91 -4.07 2.70
C GLU A 110 -2.15 -3.71 3.98
N VAL A 111 -0.97 -4.33 4.13
CA VAL A 111 0.02 -3.93 5.13
C VAL A 111 0.22 -2.44 4.94
N THR A 112 -0.08 -1.64 5.96
CA THR A 112 -0.02 -0.19 5.83
C THR A 112 1.42 0.22 5.55
N ILE A 113 1.59 1.34 4.86
CA ILE A 113 2.93 1.92 4.62
C ILE A 113 3.69 2.08 5.95
N GLU A 114 2.96 2.40 7.03
CA GLU A 114 3.48 2.52 8.39
C GLU A 114 4.01 1.18 8.94
N GLN A 115 3.29 0.06 8.74
CA GLN A 115 3.74 -1.26 9.15
C GLN A 115 4.98 -1.73 8.37
N LEU A 116 5.03 -1.44 7.05
CA LEU A 116 6.21 -1.73 6.24
C LEU A 116 7.41 -0.89 6.68
N GLN A 117 7.19 0.38 7.00
CA GLN A 117 8.25 1.26 7.53
C GLN A 117 8.78 0.74 8.87
N GLN A 118 7.90 0.30 9.78
CA GLN A 118 8.31 -0.31 11.03
C GLN A 118 9.13 -1.59 10.82
N GLN A 119 8.70 -2.47 9.91
CA GLN A 119 9.45 -3.68 9.57
C GLN A 119 10.83 -3.38 8.98
N VAL A 120 10.92 -2.39 8.08
CA VAL A 120 12.20 -1.95 7.51
C VAL A 120 13.13 -1.44 8.61
N GLU A 121 12.62 -0.67 9.56
CA GLU A 121 13.44 -0.14 10.65
C GLU A 121 13.93 -1.24 11.59
N GLN A 122 13.07 -2.21 11.90
CA GLN A 122 13.43 -3.38 12.70
C GLN A 122 14.51 -4.23 12.01
N LEU A 123 14.36 -4.51 10.71
CA LEU A 123 15.36 -5.26 9.94
C LEU A 123 16.71 -4.52 9.85
N LYS A 124 16.71 -3.19 9.75
CA LYS A 124 17.94 -2.41 9.82
C LYS A 124 18.65 -2.55 11.17
N SER A 125 17.90 -2.52 12.27
CA SER A 125 18.50 -2.74 13.60
C SER A 125 19.13 -4.13 13.72
N GLU A 126 18.43 -5.17 13.27
CA GLU A 126 18.97 -6.54 13.29
C GLU A 126 20.25 -6.67 12.46
N LEU A 127 20.28 -6.07 11.26
CA LEU A 127 21.49 -6.07 10.42
C LEU A 127 22.68 -5.36 11.08
N ASN A 128 22.42 -4.26 11.81
CA ASN A 128 23.46 -3.55 12.53
C ASN A 128 24.04 -4.39 13.68
N ASP A 129 23.19 -5.11 14.41
CA ASP A 129 23.63 -6.01 15.46
C ASP A 129 24.48 -7.16 14.89
N TYR A 130 24.08 -7.74 13.75
CA TYR A 130 24.89 -8.75 13.07
C TYR A 130 26.24 -8.21 12.59
N ASP A 131 26.31 -6.98 12.09
CA ASP A 131 27.57 -6.37 11.66
C ASP A 131 28.54 -6.15 12.84
N ILE A 132 28.02 -5.77 14.02
CA ILE A 132 28.82 -5.68 15.26
C ILE A 132 29.33 -7.08 15.65
N MET A 133 28.47 -8.11 15.67
CA MET A 133 28.88 -9.47 15.99
C MET A 133 29.93 -10.02 15.02
N ILE A 134 29.78 -9.74 13.72
CA ILE A 134 30.74 -10.16 12.69
C ILE A 134 32.08 -9.44 12.87
N LYS A 135 32.07 -8.13 13.13
CA LYS A 135 33.28 -7.36 13.44
C LYS A 135 33.98 -7.96 14.66
N GLU A 136 33.27 -8.21 15.74
CA GLU A 136 33.85 -8.84 16.94
C GLU A 136 34.41 -10.24 16.65
N ALA A 137 33.69 -11.06 15.87
CA ALA A 137 34.13 -12.39 15.49
C ALA A 137 35.34 -12.39 14.52
N GLN A 138 35.47 -11.35 13.69
CA GLN A 138 36.57 -11.17 12.74
C GLN A 138 37.82 -10.51 13.35
N ILE A 139 37.72 -9.92 14.55
CA ILE A 139 38.92 -9.51 15.31
C ILE A 139 39.66 -10.80 15.65
N SER A 140 40.73 -11.05 14.91
CA SER A 140 41.61 -12.19 15.12
C SER A 140 42.12 -12.18 16.56
N GLU A 141 42.31 -13.38 17.14
CA GLU A 141 42.84 -13.52 18.49
C GLU A 141 44.14 -12.71 18.73
N PRO A 142 45.08 -12.60 17.75
CA PRO A 142 46.21 -11.67 17.83
C PRO A 142 45.81 -10.20 18.00
N LEU A 143 44.77 -9.73 17.29
CA LEU A 143 44.33 -8.34 17.37
C LEU A 143 43.64 -8.02 18.71
N ARG A 144 42.87 -8.98 19.27
CA ARG A 144 42.32 -8.86 20.63
C ARG A 144 43.44 -8.79 21.69
N PHE A 145 44.48 -9.61 21.52
CA PHE A 145 45.62 -9.58 22.41
C PHE A 145 46.37 -8.24 22.34
N CYS A 146 46.65 -7.71 21.15
CA CYS A 146 47.29 -6.41 21.00
C CYS A 146 46.48 -5.30 21.68
N GLN A 147 45.17 -5.26 21.47
CA GLN A 147 44.29 -4.27 22.11
C GLN A 147 44.29 -4.39 23.64
N PHE A 148 44.21 -5.61 24.16
CA PHE A 148 44.32 -5.85 25.60
C PHE A 148 45.67 -5.39 26.14
N PHE A 149 46.76 -5.76 25.47
CA PHE A 149 48.11 -5.40 25.89
C PHE A 149 48.33 -3.88 25.87
N ASP A 150 47.88 -3.21 24.82
CA ASP A 150 47.96 -1.75 24.67
C ASP A 150 47.19 -1.02 25.78
N ASP A 151 45.96 -1.46 26.09
CA ASP A 151 45.16 -0.89 27.20
C ASP A 151 45.87 -1.07 28.54
N GLN A 152 46.46 -2.24 28.79
CA GLN A 152 47.18 -2.53 30.03
C GLN A 152 48.47 -1.70 30.16
N ILE A 153 49.24 -1.55 29.09
CA ILE A 153 50.43 -0.67 29.07
C ILE A 153 50.03 0.78 29.30
N LEU A 154 48.95 1.26 28.65
CA LEU A 154 48.46 2.63 28.83
C LEU A 154 48.06 2.92 30.27
N ARG A 155 47.32 1.99 30.91
CA ARG A 155 46.95 2.10 32.33
C ARG A 155 48.17 2.15 33.24
N MET A 156 49.09 1.21 33.06
CA MET A 156 50.31 1.11 33.88
C MET A 156 51.17 2.36 33.72
N THR A 157 51.43 2.81 32.49
CA THR A 157 52.21 4.01 32.22
C THR A 157 51.59 5.26 32.82
N LYS A 158 50.26 5.43 32.72
CA LYS A 158 49.57 6.55 33.37
C LYS A 158 49.79 6.56 34.88
N ILE A 159 49.66 5.41 35.55
CA ILE A 159 49.93 5.29 36.99
C ILE A 159 51.36 5.69 37.34
N LEU A 160 52.34 5.27 36.54
CA LEU A 160 53.75 5.58 36.74
C LEU A 160 54.04 7.07 36.51
N TYR A 161 53.45 7.67 35.48
CA TYR A 161 53.54 9.12 35.26
C TYR A 161 52.93 9.90 36.41
N ASP A 162 51.75 9.50 36.90
CA ASP A 162 51.10 10.14 38.05
C ASP A 162 51.97 10.01 39.31
N TYR A 163 52.52 8.82 39.56
CA TYR A 163 53.42 8.56 40.68
C TYR A 163 54.70 9.41 40.64
N GLN A 164 55.29 9.59 39.45
CA GLN A 164 56.47 10.42 39.25
C GLN A 164 56.15 11.93 39.37
N ARG A 165 54.98 12.36 38.89
CA ARG A 165 54.50 13.73 39.07
C ARG A 165 54.27 14.09 40.53
N ASP A 166 53.89 13.12 41.36
CA ASP A 166 53.77 13.29 42.81
C ASP A 166 55.14 13.48 43.52
N GLY A 167 56.27 13.44 42.79
CA GLY A 167 57.62 13.63 43.34
C GLY A 167 58.12 12.44 44.17
N LYS A 168 57.49 11.27 44.02
CA LYS A 168 57.84 10.07 44.78
C LYS A 168 59.11 9.40 44.23
N PRO A 169 59.94 8.78 45.10
CA PRO A 169 61.17 8.13 44.69
C PRO A 169 60.89 6.91 43.79
N VAL A 170 61.84 6.54 42.95
CA VAL A 170 61.73 5.36 42.09
C VAL A 170 61.62 4.10 42.96
N ILE A 171 60.62 3.27 42.67
CA ILE A 171 60.44 1.99 43.35
C ILE A 171 61.42 0.98 42.73
N LEU A 172 62.28 0.42 43.57
CA LEU A 172 63.27 -0.60 43.18
C LEU A 172 62.86 -2.00 43.63
N ASP A 173 61.97 -2.12 44.61
CA ASP A 173 61.43 -3.39 45.07
C ASP A 173 60.28 -3.86 44.15
N VAL A 174 60.33 -5.13 43.74
CA VAL A 174 59.36 -5.70 42.80
C VAL A 174 57.98 -5.87 43.43
N GLN A 175 57.93 -6.23 44.70
CA GLN A 175 56.67 -6.47 45.40
C GLN A 175 55.95 -5.14 45.68
N GLU A 176 56.69 -4.12 46.11
CA GLU A 176 56.18 -2.75 46.26
C GLU A 176 55.68 -2.17 44.92
N PHE A 177 56.37 -2.48 43.82
CA PHE A 177 55.97 -2.04 42.48
C PHE A 177 54.64 -2.68 42.04
N ILE A 178 54.48 -3.98 42.26
CA ILE A 178 53.24 -4.71 41.97
C ILE A 178 52.09 -4.13 42.82
N GLU A 179 52.31 -3.97 44.12
CA GLU A 179 51.31 -3.43 45.03
C GLU A 179 50.87 -2.01 44.66
N LEU A 180 51.80 -1.15 44.24
CA LEU A 180 51.47 0.20 43.77
C LEU A 180 50.52 0.16 42.58
N ILE A 181 50.83 -0.65 41.58
CA ILE A 181 50.09 -0.68 40.32
C ILE A 181 48.72 -1.32 40.52
N GLU A 182 48.66 -2.45 41.21
CA GLU A 182 47.41 -3.20 41.44
C GLU A 182 46.47 -2.48 42.42
N SER A 183 47.01 -1.71 43.38
CA SER A 183 46.18 -0.91 44.30
C SER A 183 45.55 0.32 43.61
N ARG A 184 46.19 0.86 42.58
CA ARG A 184 45.70 2.03 41.83
C ARG A 184 44.76 1.65 40.68
N ASP A 185 44.96 0.51 40.02
CA ASP A 185 44.01 -0.05 39.06
C ASP A 185 43.94 -1.58 39.17
N SER A 186 42.79 -2.07 39.65
CA SER A 186 42.55 -3.51 39.83
C SER A 186 42.57 -4.30 38.52
N LYS A 187 42.40 -3.63 37.36
CA LYS A 187 42.50 -4.27 36.04
C LYS A 187 43.93 -4.66 35.66
N LEU A 188 44.93 -4.15 36.36
CA LEU A 188 46.34 -4.47 36.14
C LEU A 188 46.80 -5.71 36.93
N LYS A 189 45.90 -6.33 37.71
CA LYS A 189 46.22 -7.46 38.55
C LYS A 189 46.80 -8.64 37.76
N GLY A 190 48.02 -9.04 38.10
CA GLY A 190 48.76 -10.11 37.44
C GLY A 190 49.37 -9.75 36.09
N PHE A 191 49.16 -8.54 35.57
CA PHE A 191 49.71 -8.11 34.28
C PHE A 191 51.25 -8.07 34.30
N PHE A 192 51.84 -7.46 35.33
CA PHE A 192 53.31 -7.43 35.49
C PHE A 192 53.92 -8.84 35.55
N ASN A 193 53.32 -9.73 36.34
CA ASN A 193 53.74 -11.13 36.44
C ASN A 193 53.67 -11.86 35.07
N THR A 194 52.70 -11.50 34.25
CA THR A 194 52.53 -12.05 32.90
C THR A 194 53.67 -11.60 31.99
N ILE A 195 53.99 -10.30 31.98
CA ILE A 195 55.14 -9.75 31.26
C ILE A 195 56.46 -10.37 31.74
N PHE A 196 56.67 -10.43 33.05
CA PHE A 196 57.88 -10.97 33.65
C PHE A 196 58.13 -12.42 33.23
N LYS A 197 57.09 -13.27 33.25
CA LYS A 197 57.15 -14.66 32.78
C LYS A 197 57.38 -14.79 31.27
N ALA A 198 56.89 -13.84 30.47
CA ALA A 198 57.09 -13.82 29.03
C ALA A 198 58.53 -13.43 28.67
N MET A 199 59.08 -12.41 29.33
CA MET A 199 60.44 -11.91 29.08
C MET A 199 61.54 -12.78 29.68
N ASN A 200 61.23 -13.58 30.70
CA ASN A 200 62.16 -14.51 31.32
C ASN A 200 61.69 -15.98 31.17
N PRO A 201 61.83 -16.58 29.98
CA PRO A 201 61.44 -17.97 29.76
C PRO A 201 62.31 -18.97 30.53
N ALA A 202 63.56 -18.61 30.88
CA ALA A 202 64.46 -19.46 31.67
C ALA A 202 64.02 -19.59 33.15
N GLY A 203 63.35 -18.58 33.70
CA GLY A 203 62.72 -18.64 35.03
C GLY A 203 61.59 -19.66 35.15
N LYS A 204 61.08 -20.21 34.04
CA LYS A 204 60.07 -21.28 34.03
C LYS A 204 60.60 -22.62 34.55
N VAL A 205 61.91 -22.86 34.47
CA VAL A 205 62.52 -24.17 34.77
C VAL A 205 62.77 -24.35 36.28
N ILE A 206 62.90 -23.26 37.05
CA ILE A 206 63.40 -23.34 38.44
C ILE A 206 62.32 -23.69 39.48
N LYS A 207 61.02 -23.67 39.13
CA LYS A 207 59.92 -24.00 40.07
C LYS A 207 59.22 -25.34 39.81
N GLN A 208 59.87 -26.31 39.15
CA GLN A 208 59.35 -27.69 39.07
C GLN A 208 59.98 -28.68 40.07
N TYR A 209 60.91 -28.24 40.92
CA TYR A 209 61.44 -29.08 41.99
C TYR A 209 61.56 -28.30 43.30
N SER A 210 60.45 -28.08 43.99
CA SER A 210 60.45 -27.91 45.46
C SER A 210 59.06 -28.31 45.98
N LEU A 211 58.97 -29.55 46.48
CA LEU A 211 57.95 -30.00 47.43
C LEU A 211 58.17 -29.30 48.77
#